data_AF-A0A427UE83-F1
#
_entry.id   AF-A0A427UE83-F1
#
_cell.length_a   1.000
_cell.length_b   1.000
_cell.length_c   1.000
_cell.angle_alpha   90.00
_cell.angle_beta   90.00
_cell.angle_gamma   90.00
#
_symmetry.space_group_name_H-M   'P 1'
#
loop_
_entity.id
_entity.type
_entity.pdbx_description
1 polymer ?
#
loop_
_entity_poly.entity_id
_entity_poly.type
_entity_poly.pdbx_seq_one_letter_code
_entity_poly.pdbx_strand_id
1 'polypeptide(L)'
;MASRKVPGDVLGMDAVMDSLEAIIEVCEGKGIDTDRLILDPAIGKWVPEKDPIYDFETFDRFERLQLFGKPVLAALSRKSFIGEVLNKSADERLYGSLAATAIAVHKGAHIIRTHDVAATTDAVRIAEAIRGRQPVVEEKGFEVSVLDITNPDDAALVMKNIGVTETGSTIMKNKTVNRVLRISNITTTEALIIKQEILARGGDAALERDAVSHEAEWTDVIVMGTLLQVRRLADKLECQARNLPLISKLIKDTLKQESDVEYRYMKKT
;
A
#
# COMPACT_ATOMS: atom_id res chain seq x y z
N MET A 1 -16.42 4.97 11.21
CA MET A 1 -16.23 5.61 9.89
C MET A 1 -15.08 6.60 10.01
N ALA A 2 -14.18 6.65 9.04
CA ALA A 2 -13.02 7.54 9.04
C ALA A 2 -13.47 9.01 8.99
N SER A 3 -12.98 9.79 9.95
CA SER A 3 -13.31 11.21 10.13
C SER A 3 -12.41 11.87 11.17
N ARG A 4 -12.07 13.15 10.98
CA ARG A 4 -11.46 14.02 11.99
C ARG A 4 -12.45 15.03 12.56
N LYS A 5 -13.10 15.81 11.70
CA LYS A 5 -14.10 16.83 12.08
C LYS A 5 -15.49 16.44 11.63
N VAL A 6 -15.62 15.97 10.39
CA VAL A 6 -16.90 15.52 9.81
C VAL A 6 -16.71 14.19 9.09
N PRO A 7 -17.78 13.39 8.90
CA PRO A 7 -17.74 12.18 8.10
C PRO A 7 -16.93 12.30 6.79
N GLY A 8 -15.92 11.46 6.61
CA GLY A 8 -15.19 11.33 5.34
C GLY A 8 -14.32 12.52 4.93
N ASP A 9 -13.96 13.41 5.87
CA ASP A 9 -13.10 14.58 5.63
C ASP A 9 -11.60 14.27 5.53
N VAL A 10 -11.19 13.04 5.86
CA VAL A 10 -9.81 12.60 5.72
C VAL A 10 -9.46 12.30 4.26
N LEU A 11 -8.25 12.69 3.86
CA LEU A 11 -7.78 12.60 2.49
C LEU A 11 -6.63 11.60 2.41
N GLY A 12 -6.84 10.55 1.63
CA GLY A 12 -5.86 9.50 1.36
C GLY A 12 -5.76 8.43 2.43
N MET A 13 -5.09 7.34 2.08
CA MET A 13 -5.15 6.11 2.87
C MET A 13 -4.46 6.25 4.23
N ASP A 14 -3.33 6.94 4.31
CA ASP A 14 -2.62 7.13 5.58
C ASP A 14 -3.48 7.92 6.58
N ALA A 15 -4.14 9.00 6.13
CA ALA A 15 -5.04 9.77 6.99
C ALA A 15 -6.29 8.99 7.42
N VAL A 16 -6.77 8.07 6.57
CA VAL A 16 -7.85 7.12 6.90
C VAL A 16 -7.41 6.17 8.01
N MET A 17 -6.22 5.56 7.89
CA MET A 17 -5.65 4.67 8.91
C MET A 17 -5.50 5.39 10.24
N ASP A 18 -4.84 6.56 10.26
CA ASP A 18 -4.64 7.38 11.47
C ASP A 18 -5.98 7.72 12.16
N SER A 19 -6.97 8.12 11.37
CA SER A 19 -8.28 8.50 11.89
C SER A 19 -9.02 7.31 12.49
N LEU A 20 -8.98 6.14 11.83
CA LEU A 20 -9.61 4.94 12.34
C LEU A 20 -8.92 4.44 13.62
N GLU A 21 -7.59 4.48 13.69
CA GLU A 21 -6.83 4.13 14.90
C GLU A 21 -7.26 5.03 16.07
N ALA A 22 -7.25 6.36 15.88
CA ALA A 22 -7.65 7.31 16.91
C ALA A 22 -9.12 7.11 17.35
N ILE A 23 -10.03 6.77 16.43
CA ILE A 23 -11.43 6.47 16.76
C ILE A 23 -11.53 5.19 17.60
N ILE A 24 -10.77 4.15 17.26
CA ILE A 24 -10.75 2.89 18.02
C ILE A 24 -10.23 3.16 19.45
N GLU A 25 -9.13 3.90 19.60
CA GLU A 25 -8.58 4.27 20.91
C GLU A 25 -9.59 5.08 21.75
N VAL A 26 -10.32 6.02 21.13
CA VAL A 26 -11.38 6.77 21.83
C VAL A 26 -12.53 5.87 22.25
N CYS A 27 -12.93 4.90 21.41
CA CYS A 27 -13.94 3.91 21.76
C CYS A 27 -13.50 3.06 22.95
N GLU A 28 -12.27 2.54 22.92
CA GLU A 28 -11.69 1.75 24.00
C GLU A 28 -11.61 2.54 25.31
N GLY A 29 -11.10 3.78 25.27
CA GLY A 29 -11.01 4.67 26.43
C GLY A 29 -12.38 5.04 27.02
N LYS A 30 -13.47 4.88 26.25
CA LYS A 30 -14.86 5.05 26.70
C LYS A 30 -15.52 3.75 27.15
N GLY A 31 -14.79 2.62 27.17
CA GLY A 31 -15.31 1.30 27.53
C GLY A 31 -16.23 0.70 26.47
N ILE A 32 -16.16 1.16 25.22
CA ILE A 32 -16.88 0.54 24.11
C ILE A 32 -16.13 -0.73 23.73
N ASP A 33 -16.85 -1.85 23.72
CA ASP A 33 -16.37 -3.15 23.23
C ASP A 33 -15.90 -3.03 21.77
N THR A 34 -14.57 -3.03 21.57
CA THR A 34 -13.99 -2.76 20.26
C THR A 34 -14.19 -3.92 19.27
N ASP A 35 -14.56 -5.12 19.73
CA ASP A 35 -14.86 -6.28 18.87
C ASP A 35 -16.17 -6.11 18.10
N ARG A 36 -17.01 -5.15 18.53
CA ARG A 36 -18.26 -4.80 17.85
C ARG A 36 -18.11 -3.71 16.81
N LEU A 37 -16.91 -3.16 16.64
CA LEU A 37 -16.67 -2.06 15.71
C LEU A 37 -16.57 -2.57 14.27
N ILE A 38 -17.21 -1.85 13.37
CA ILE A 38 -17.09 -2.01 11.92
C ILE A 38 -16.38 -0.76 11.38
N LEU A 39 -15.37 -0.98 10.55
CA LEU A 39 -14.59 0.10 9.94
C LEU A 39 -15.19 0.49 8.59
N ASP A 40 -15.33 1.78 8.35
CA ASP A 40 -15.75 2.33 7.05
C ASP A 40 -14.73 3.41 6.67
N PRO A 41 -13.98 3.25 5.57
CA PRO A 41 -12.97 4.22 5.14
C PRO A 41 -13.57 5.49 4.53
N ALA A 42 -14.91 5.58 4.41
CA ALA A 42 -15.60 6.74 3.87
C ALA A 42 -15.15 7.12 2.45
N ILE A 43 -14.90 6.13 1.58
CA ILE A 43 -14.68 6.36 0.13
C ILE A 43 -15.88 7.12 -0.44
N GLY A 44 -15.68 8.09 -1.32
CA GLY A 44 -16.71 8.96 -1.88
C GLY A 44 -16.51 10.43 -1.53
N LYS A 45 -17.17 11.30 -2.29
CA LYS A 45 -17.15 12.75 -2.08
C LYS A 45 -18.04 13.17 -0.90
N TRP A 46 -17.49 13.13 0.31
CA TRP A 46 -18.17 13.57 1.55
C TRP A 46 -17.98 15.05 1.86
N VAL A 47 -16.86 15.63 1.42
CA VAL A 47 -16.55 17.06 1.55
C VAL A 47 -16.20 17.63 0.16
N PRO A 48 -16.50 18.90 -0.13
CA PRO A 48 -16.26 19.51 -1.44
C PRO A 48 -14.80 19.42 -1.92
N GLU A 49 -13.86 19.52 -0.99
CA GLU A 49 -12.42 19.58 -1.22
C GLU A 49 -11.80 18.19 -1.51
N LYS A 50 -12.55 17.10 -1.31
CA LYS A 50 -12.05 15.75 -1.56
C LYS A 50 -12.06 15.44 -3.06
N ASP A 51 -10.87 15.47 -3.64
CA ASP A 51 -10.62 15.06 -5.01
C ASP A 51 -10.79 13.54 -5.19
N PRO A 52 -11.36 13.06 -6.32
CA PRO A 52 -11.44 11.63 -6.65
C PRO A 52 -10.13 10.85 -6.53
N ILE A 53 -8.96 11.46 -6.72
CA ILE A 53 -7.66 10.77 -6.57
C ILE A 53 -7.50 10.10 -5.19
N TYR A 54 -8.05 10.71 -4.13
CA TYR A 54 -8.00 10.13 -2.78
C TYR A 54 -8.94 8.94 -2.61
N ASP A 55 -10.07 8.94 -3.32
CA ASP A 55 -10.96 7.78 -3.37
C ASP A 55 -10.31 6.62 -4.13
N PHE A 56 -9.64 6.92 -5.26
CA PHE A 56 -8.87 5.92 -6.00
C PHE A 56 -7.72 5.35 -5.15
N GLU A 57 -6.96 6.20 -4.46
CA GLU A 57 -5.89 5.74 -3.58
C GLU A 57 -6.41 4.86 -2.44
N THR A 58 -7.42 5.35 -1.70
CA THR A 58 -8.00 4.61 -0.57
C THR A 58 -8.55 3.26 -1.03
N PHE A 59 -9.11 3.21 -2.25
CA PHE A 59 -9.62 1.98 -2.83
C PHE A 59 -8.51 1.06 -3.38
N ASP A 60 -7.45 1.61 -3.98
CA ASP A 60 -6.27 0.87 -4.45
C ASP A 60 -5.54 0.20 -3.28
N ARG A 61 -5.57 0.82 -2.09
CA ARG A 61 -4.89 0.34 -0.89
C ARG A 61 -5.81 -0.29 0.15
N PHE A 62 -7.06 -0.62 -0.22
CA PHE A 62 -8.13 -1.02 0.69
C PHE A 62 -7.74 -2.15 1.68
N GLU A 63 -6.88 -3.08 1.27
CA GLU A 63 -6.38 -4.19 2.07
C GLU A 63 -5.70 -3.77 3.38
N ARG A 64 -5.14 -2.55 3.49
CA ARG A 64 -4.48 -2.08 4.73
C ARG A 64 -5.48 -1.97 5.89
N LEU A 65 -6.78 -1.81 5.62
CA LEU A 65 -7.81 -1.76 6.65
C LEU A 65 -7.95 -3.09 7.42
N GLN A 66 -7.48 -4.20 6.84
CA GLN A 66 -7.49 -5.51 7.50
C GLN A 66 -6.54 -5.57 8.70
N LEU A 67 -5.54 -4.69 8.76
CA LEU A 67 -4.54 -4.66 9.83
C LEU A 67 -5.14 -4.34 11.21
N PHE A 68 -6.32 -3.73 11.24
CA PHE A 68 -7.06 -3.50 12.48
C PHE A 68 -7.71 -4.77 13.06
N GLY A 69 -7.76 -5.87 12.29
CA GLY A 69 -8.42 -7.12 12.73
C GLY A 69 -9.93 -6.97 12.92
N LYS A 70 -10.57 -6.00 12.26
CA LYS A 70 -11.99 -5.66 12.42
C LYS A 70 -12.74 -5.76 11.08
N PRO A 71 -14.05 -6.09 11.09
CA PRO A 71 -14.84 -6.10 9.87
C PRO A 71 -14.80 -4.76 9.14
N VAL A 72 -14.60 -4.80 7.83
CA VAL A 72 -14.50 -3.60 6.97
C VAL A 72 -15.71 -3.53 6.04
N LEU A 73 -16.40 -2.39 6.09
CA LEU A 73 -17.53 -2.05 5.24
C LEU A 73 -17.06 -1.29 3.99
N ALA A 74 -17.48 -1.77 2.82
CA ALA A 74 -17.33 -1.09 1.54
C ALA A 74 -18.69 -0.58 1.05
N ALA A 75 -18.88 0.74 1.11
CA ALA A 75 -20.01 1.42 0.50
C ALA A 75 -19.55 2.06 -0.82
N LEU A 76 -19.62 1.35 -1.95
CA LEU A 76 -19.11 1.85 -3.24
C LEU A 76 -20.21 2.10 -4.29
N SER A 77 -21.38 1.49 -4.09
CA SER A 77 -22.49 1.51 -5.05
C SER A 77 -22.89 2.92 -5.47
N ARG A 78 -22.85 3.17 -6.79
CA ARG A 78 -23.26 4.40 -7.48
C ARG A 78 -22.48 5.68 -7.10
N LYS A 79 -21.34 5.56 -6.42
CA LYS A 79 -20.55 6.72 -5.94
C LYS A 79 -19.93 7.56 -7.06
N SER A 80 -19.60 8.81 -6.72
CA SER A 80 -19.10 9.84 -7.64
C SER A 80 -17.83 9.43 -8.38
N PHE A 81 -16.87 8.76 -7.72
CA PHE A 81 -15.63 8.32 -8.36
C PHE A 81 -15.88 7.35 -9.54
N ILE A 82 -16.93 6.53 -9.48
CA ILE A 82 -17.35 5.67 -10.60
C ILE A 82 -17.89 6.52 -11.75
N GLY A 83 -18.68 7.55 -11.41
CA GLY A 83 -19.20 8.52 -12.37
C GLY A 83 -18.10 9.29 -13.09
N GLU A 84 -17.07 9.70 -12.36
CA GLU A 84 -15.89 10.40 -12.88
C GLU A 84 -15.18 9.57 -13.96
N VAL A 85 -14.98 8.28 -13.70
CA VAL A 85 -14.29 7.38 -14.65
C VAL A 85 -15.17 7.03 -15.85
N LEU A 86 -16.46 6.79 -15.63
CA LEU A 86 -17.35 6.26 -16.67
C LEU A 86 -18.14 7.34 -17.42
N ASN A 87 -18.07 8.60 -16.97
CA ASN A 87 -18.91 9.71 -17.41
C ASN A 87 -20.41 9.34 -17.42
N LYS A 88 -20.90 8.84 -16.28
CA LYS A 88 -22.28 8.32 -16.11
C LYS A 88 -22.99 8.94 -14.91
N SER A 89 -24.31 9.12 -15.02
CA SER A 89 -25.15 9.52 -13.88
C SER A 89 -25.26 8.39 -12.85
N ALA A 90 -25.77 8.68 -11.65
CA ALA A 90 -25.80 7.71 -10.55
C ALA A 90 -26.57 6.42 -10.88
N ASP A 91 -27.64 6.52 -11.64
CA ASP A 91 -28.52 5.42 -12.06
C ASP A 91 -27.89 4.51 -13.12
N GLU A 92 -26.94 5.01 -13.90
CA GLU A 92 -26.26 4.24 -14.96
C GLU A 92 -24.99 3.52 -14.47
N ARG A 93 -24.65 3.66 -13.18
CA ARG A 93 -23.40 3.15 -12.58
C ARG A 93 -23.46 1.69 -12.12
N LEU A 94 -24.49 0.92 -12.47
CA LEU A 94 -24.61 -0.48 -12.03
C LEU A 94 -23.34 -1.28 -12.33
N TYR A 95 -22.90 -1.35 -13.58
CA TYR A 95 -21.73 -2.15 -13.96
C TYR A 95 -20.43 -1.68 -13.30
N GLY A 96 -20.23 -0.35 -13.18
CA GLY A 96 -19.10 0.20 -12.44
C GLY A 96 -19.15 -0.15 -10.94
N SER A 97 -20.34 -0.20 -10.35
CA SER A 97 -20.56 -0.58 -8.95
C SER A 97 -20.29 -2.06 -8.71
N LEU A 98 -20.67 -2.93 -9.65
CA LEU A 98 -20.38 -4.37 -9.58
C LEU A 98 -18.87 -4.62 -9.69
N ALA A 99 -18.18 -3.94 -10.62
CA ALA A 99 -16.73 -4.02 -10.75
C ALA A 99 -16.01 -3.56 -9.48
N ALA A 100 -16.40 -2.39 -8.94
CA ALA A 100 -15.86 -1.87 -7.69
C ALA A 100 -16.14 -2.81 -6.51
N THR A 101 -17.33 -3.42 -6.46
CA THR A 101 -17.66 -4.39 -5.40
C THR A 101 -16.77 -5.63 -5.49
N ALA A 102 -16.60 -6.21 -6.68
CA ALA A 102 -15.77 -7.39 -6.86
C ALA A 102 -14.32 -7.14 -6.41
N ILE A 103 -13.76 -5.98 -6.77
CA ILE A 103 -12.42 -5.57 -6.32
C ILE A 103 -12.37 -5.35 -4.81
N ALA A 104 -13.38 -4.70 -4.21
CA ALA A 104 -13.43 -4.49 -2.76
C ALA A 104 -13.44 -5.80 -1.98
N VAL A 105 -14.26 -6.76 -2.41
CA VAL A 105 -14.32 -8.11 -1.82
C VAL A 105 -12.97 -8.81 -1.97
N HIS A 106 -12.37 -8.77 -3.16
CA HIS A 106 -11.05 -9.35 -3.42
C HIS A 106 -9.96 -8.75 -2.51
N LYS A 107 -10.04 -7.44 -2.23
CA LYS A 107 -9.16 -6.71 -1.30
C LYS A 107 -9.53 -6.85 0.19
N GLY A 108 -10.52 -7.69 0.53
CA GLY A 108 -10.83 -8.05 1.92
C GLY A 108 -12.04 -7.34 2.54
N ALA A 109 -12.92 -6.69 1.76
CA ALA A 109 -14.17 -6.17 2.31
C ALA A 109 -15.01 -7.30 2.92
N HIS A 110 -15.58 -7.04 4.10
CA HIS A 110 -16.42 -7.98 4.85
C HIS A 110 -17.91 -7.69 4.64
N ILE A 111 -18.25 -6.41 4.47
CA ILE A 111 -19.63 -5.95 4.36
C ILE A 111 -19.75 -5.05 3.12
N ILE A 112 -20.70 -5.36 2.23
CA ILE A 112 -20.99 -4.53 1.06
C ILE A 112 -22.31 -3.79 1.27
N ARG A 113 -22.26 -2.46 1.20
CA ARG A 113 -23.47 -1.61 1.18
C ARG A 113 -23.82 -1.26 -0.27
N THR A 114 -24.97 -1.71 -0.75
CA THR A 114 -25.40 -1.58 -2.14
C THR A 114 -26.87 -1.20 -2.30
N HIS A 115 -27.22 -0.60 -3.44
CA HIS A 115 -28.61 -0.36 -3.87
C HIS A 115 -29.17 -1.54 -4.69
N ASP A 116 -28.29 -2.31 -5.34
CA ASP A 116 -28.64 -3.30 -6.37
C ASP A 116 -28.31 -4.72 -5.90
N VAL A 117 -29.06 -5.23 -4.90
CA VAL A 117 -28.70 -6.42 -4.11
C VAL A 117 -28.48 -7.68 -4.94
N ALA A 118 -29.40 -8.02 -5.85
CA ALA A 118 -29.33 -9.25 -6.62
C ALA A 118 -28.05 -9.32 -7.46
N ALA A 119 -27.82 -8.30 -8.30
CA ALA A 119 -26.62 -8.20 -9.14
C ALA A 119 -25.33 -8.12 -8.31
N THR A 120 -25.37 -7.42 -7.16
CA THR A 120 -24.22 -7.32 -6.26
C THR A 120 -23.84 -8.68 -5.67
N THR A 121 -24.83 -9.51 -5.35
CA THR A 121 -24.60 -10.85 -4.77
C THR A 121 -23.79 -11.73 -5.72
N ASP A 122 -24.07 -11.68 -7.02
CA ASP A 122 -23.32 -12.44 -8.02
C ASP A 122 -21.86 -11.98 -8.11
N ALA A 123 -21.63 -10.67 -8.11
CA ALA A 123 -20.28 -10.10 -8.11
C ALA A 123 -19.49 -10.49 -6.85
N VAL A 124 -20.14 -10.48 -5.68
CA VAL A 124 -19.54 -10.92 -4.41
C VAL A 124 -19.13 -12.39 -4.50
N ARG A 125 -20.02 -13.29 -4.95
CA ARG A 125 -19.74 -14.73 -5.04
C ARG A 125 -18.54 -15.05 -5.93
N ILE A 126 -18.44 -14.38 -7.08
CA ILE A 126 -17.29 -14.55 -7.98
C ILE A 126 -16.02 -14.04 -7.33
N ALA A 127 -16.05 -12.86 -6.70
CA ALA A 127 -14.89 -12.28 -6.04
C ALA A 127 -14.40 -13.12 -4.85
N GLU A 128 -15.31 -13.69 -4.06
CA GLU A 128 -14.98 -14.61 -2.97
C GLU A 128 -14.32 -15.89 -3.49
N ALA A 129 -14.83 -16.45 -4.60
CA ALA A 129 -14.30 -17.68 -5.18
C ALA A 129 -12.84 -17.54 -5.68
N ILE A 130 -12.44 -16.34 -6.14
CA ILE A 130 -11.07 -16.07 -6.62
C ILE A 130 -10.14 -15.49 -5.53
N ARG A 131 -10.69 -15.08 -4.38
CA ARG A 131 -9.88 -14.50 -3.30
C ARG A 131 -9.08 -15.61 -2.62
N GLY A 132 -7.76 -15.55 -2.76
CA GLY A 132 -6.85 -16.45 -2.07
C GLY A 132 -7.01 -16.35 -0.55
N ARG A 133 -6.79 -17.47 0.14
CA ARG A 133 -6.70 -17.47 1.61
C ARG A 133 -5.32 -16.99 2.04
N GLN A 134 -5.28 -16.23 3.13
CA GLN A 134 -4.03 -15.86 3.76
C GLN A 134 -3.33 -17.11 4.31
N PRO A 135 -2.03 -17.32 4.02
CA PRO A 135 -1.30 -18.47 4.54
C PRO A 135 -1.17 -18.37 6.07
N VAL A 136 -1.72 -19.37 6.77
CA VAL A 136 -1.56 -19.54 8.21
C VAL A 136 -1.41 -21.03 8.53
N VAL A 137 -0.50 -21.36 9.44
CA VAL A 137 -0.27 -22.72 9.94
C VAL A 137 -0.35 -22.69 11.46
N GLU A 138 -1.19 -23.55 12.03
CA GLU A 138 -1.39 -23.69 13.47
C GLU A 138 -1.05 -25.11 13.94
N GLU A 139 -0.19 -25.24 14.95
CA GLU A 139 0.10 -26.51 15.62
C GLU A 139 0.39 -26.29 17.11
N LYS A 140 -0.27 -27.05 18.00
CA LYS A 140 -0.01 -27.08 19.46
C LYS A 140 -0.01 -25.68 20.13
N GLY A 141 -0.87 -24.78 19.66
CA GLY A 141 -0.98 -23.41 20.17
C GLY A 141 0.04 -22.43 19.61
N PHE A 142 0.88 -22.86 18.66
CA PHE A 142 1.70 -21.98 17.84
C PHE A 142 0.98 -21.66 16.55
N GLU A 143 1.08 -20.41 16.10
CA GLU A 143 0.56 -19.93 14.83
C GLU A 143 1.69 -19.21 14.06
N VAL A 144 1.79 -19.47 12.75
CA VAL A 144 2.65 -18.72 11.83
C VAL A 144 1.81 -18.26 10.65
N SER A 145 1.77 -16.95 10.43
CA SER A 145 1.05 -16.32 9.31
C SER A 145 1.97 -15.41 8.49
N VAL A 146 1.61 -15.19 7.24
CA VAL A 146 2.28 -14.21 6.36
C VAL A 146 1.65 -12.83 6.56
N LEU A 147 2.48 -11.82 6.79
CA LEU A 147 2.04 -10.43 6.87
C LEU A 147 2.44 -9.68 5.58
N ASP A 148 1.44 -9.34 4.78
CA ASP A 148 1.61 -8.58 3.53
C ASP A 148 1.75 -7.07 3.80
N ILE A 149 2.90 -6.66 4.34
CA ILE A 149 3.17 -5.24 4.65
C ILE A 149 3.77 -4.53 3.44
N THR A 150 3.04 -3.54 2.90
CA THR A 150 3.48 -2.75 1.74
C THR A 150 3.87 -1.31 2.10
N ASN A 151 3.45 -0.81 3.27
CA ASN A 151 3.77 0.51 3.81
C ASN A 151 4.48 0.37 5.18
N PRO A 152 5.56 1.13 5.46
CA PRO A 152 6.21 1.09 6.77
C PRO A 152 5.26 1.39 7.93
N ASP A 153 4.37 2.37 7.81
CA ASP A 153 3.50 2.78 8.91
C ASP A 153 2.53 1.67 9.33
N ASP A 154 2.13 0.82 8.39
CA ASP A 154 1.36 -0.40 8.65
C ASP A 154 2.13 -1.40 9.53
N ALA A 155 3.44 -1.57 9.27
CA ALA A 155 4.27 -2.41 10.13
C ALA A 155 4.37 -1.85 11.56
N ALA A 156 4.43 -0.52 11.71
CA ALA A 156 4.45 0.10 13.04
C ALA A 156 3.15 -0.18 13.81
N LEU A 157 2.00 -0.10 13.13
CA LEU A 157 0.69 -0.45 13.69
C LEU A 157 0.64 -1.92 14.14
N VAL A 158 1.05 -2.86 13.28
CA VAL A 158 1.07 -4.29 13.63
C VAL A 158 2.00 -4.58 14.80
N MET A 159 3.18 -3.94 14.84
CA MET A 159 4.11 -4.07 15.97
C MET A 159 3.51 -3.55 17.27
N LYS A 160 2.78 -2.41 17.23
CA LYS A 160 2.09 -1.87 18.40
C LYS A 160 1.02 -2.84 18.93
N ASN A 161 0.29 -3.51 18.05
CA ASN A 161 -0.75 -4.47 18.42
C ASN A 161 -0.22 -5.70 19.19
N ILE A 162 1.06 -6.06 19.00
CA ILE A 162 1.70 -7.14 19.76
C ILE A 162 2.49 -6.63 20.98
N GLY A 163 2.37 -5.35 21.33
CA GLY A 163 2.97 -4.74 22.52
C GLY A 163 4.39 -4.17 22.34
N VAL A 164 4.86 -3.95 21.11
CA VAL A 164 6.13 -3.25 20.87
C VAL A 164 5.99 -1.77 21.25
N THR A 165 7.04 -1.21 21.85
CA THR A 165 7.07 0.21 22.22
C THR A 165 7.00 1.13 21.00
N GLU A 166 6.44 2.33 21.15
CA GLU A 166 6.34 3.32 20.07
C GLU A 166 7.70 3.62 19.41
N THR A 167 8.75 3.79 20.23
CA THR A 167 10.12 3.99 19.75
C THR A 167 10.62 2.78 18.96
N GLY A 168 10.36 1.56 19.44
CA GLY A 168 10.73 0.32 18.77
C GLY A 168 10.09 0.20 17.40
N SER A 169 8.76 0.35 17.34
CA SER A 169 7.98 0.32 16.09
C SER A 169 8.46 1.37 15.09
N THR A 170 8.73 2.60 15.55
CA THR A 170 9.22 3.69 14.70
C THR A 170 10.59 3.41 14.07
N ILE A 171 11.50 2.79 14.82
CA ILE A 171 12.83 2.43 14.31
C ILE A 171 12.74 1.24 13.34
N MET A 172 11.88 0.27 13.65
CA MET A 172 11.81 -0.99 12.91
C MET A 172 11.00 -0.91 11.63
N LYS A 173 10.01 -0.01 11.52
CA LYS A 173 9.11 0.08 10.35
C LYS A 173 9.82 0.18 9.00
N ASN A 174 10.96 0.86 8.92
CA ASN A 174 11.67 1.02 7.65
C ASN A 174 12.44 -0.26 7.21
N LYS A 175 12.47 -1.29 8.06
CA LYS A 175 13.11 -2.59 7.79
C LYS A 175 12.12 -3.66 7.31
N THR A 176 10.82 -3.40 7.33
CA THR A 176 9.80 -4.41 7.02
C THR A 176 9.41 -4.42 5.54
N VAL A 177 9.51 -3.27 4.89
CA VAL A 177 9.10 -3.09 3.49
C VAL A 177 10.29 -3.32 2.57
N ASN A 178 10.21 -4.35 1.73
CA ASN A 178 11.21 -4.67 0.71
C ASN A 178 10.89 -4.01 -0.64
N ARG A 179 11.93 -3.62 -1.37
CA ARG A 179 11.84 -3.12 -2.75
C ARG A 179 12.84 -3.85 -3.63
N VAL A 180 12.38 -4.10 -4.86
CA VAL A 180 13.17 -4.66 -5.94
C VAL A 180 13.21 -3.62 -7.04
N LEU A 181 14.36 -2.98 -7.22
CA LEU A 181 14.55 -1.90 -8.19
C LEU A 181 15.37 -2.39 -9.36
N ARG A 182 14.91 -2.15 -10.58
CA ARG A 182 15.73 -2.31 -11.79
C ARG A 182 16.34 -0.95 -12.14
N ILE A 183 17.66 -0.89 -12.20
CA ILE A 183 18.40 0.25 -12.72
C ILE A 183 18.94 -0.18 -14.07
N SER A 184 18.49 0.47 -15.14
CA SER A 184 18.79 0.06 -16.51
C SER A 184 19.81 0.99 -17.17
N ASN A 185 20.53 0.47 -18.15
CA ASN A 185 21.44 1.24 -19.00
C ASN A 185 22.51 2.02 -18.20
N ILE A 186 23.24 1.30 -17.35
CA ILE A 186 24.38 1.84 -16.59
C ILE A 186 25.66 1.11 -17.00
N THR A 187 26.82 1.71 -16.75
CA THR A 187 28.07 1.04 -17.06
C THR A 187 28.28 -0.16 -16.13
N THR A 188 28.99 -1.18 -16.61
CA THR A 188 29.35 -2.35 -15.78
C THR A 188 30.05 -1.96 -14.48
N THR A 189 30.88 -0.91 -14.51
CA THR A 189 31.55 -0.43 -13.28
C THR A 189 30.56 0.16 -12.29
N GLU A 190 29.59 0.97 -12.74
CA GLU A 190 28.55 1.52 -11.88
C GLU A 190 27.67 0.41 -11.29
N ALA A 191 27.32 -0.60 -12.08
CA ALA A 191 26.54 -1.75 -11.64
C ALA A 191 27.26 -2.56 -10.55
N LEU A 192 28.57 -2.82 -10.72
CA LEU A 192 29.39 -3.51 -9.72
C LEU A 192 29.54 -2.69 -8.43
N ILE A 193 29.69 -1.36 -8.52
CA ILE A 193 29.70 -0.47 -7.36
C ILE A 193 28.37 -0.56 -6.61
N ILE A 194 27.24 -0.45 -7.31
CA ILE A 194 25.90 -0.55 -6.72
C ILE A 194 25.73 -1.90 -6.02
N LYS A 195 26.17 -3.00 -6.65
CA LYS A 195 26.16 -4.33 -6.05
C LYS A 195 26.92 -4.38 -4.73
N GLN A 196 28.17 -3.89 -4.73
CA GLN A 196 29.01 -3.89 -3.53
C GLN A 196 28.38 -3.06 -2.40
N GLU A 197 27.83 -1.88 -2.75
CA GLU A 197 27.22 -1.00 -1.77
C GLU A 197 25.91 -1.58 -1.18
N ILE A 198 25.06 -2.25 -1.97
CA ILE A 198 23.85 -2.86 -1.41
C ILE A 198 24.19 -4.10 -0.56
N LEU A 199 25.16 -4.92 -0.98
CA LEU A 199 25.64 -6.06 -0.19
C LEU A 199 26.20 -5.62 1.16
N ALA A 200 26.98 -4.53 1.20
CA ALA A 200 27.50 -3.96 2.44
C ALA A 200 26.41 -3.48 3.43
N ARG A 201 25.17 -3.28 2.95
CA ARG A 201 24.00 -2.90 3.76
C ARG A 201 23.10 -4.09 4.11
N GLY A 202 23.44 -5.29 3.65
CA GLY A 202 22.67 -6.52 3.85
C GLY A 202 21.48 -6.68 2.90
N GLY A 203 21.45 -5.94 1.79
CA GLY A 203 20.57 -6.27 0.66
C GLY A 203 21.31 -7.14 -0.36
N ASP A 204 20.75 -7.29 -1.55
CA ASP A 204 21.32 -8.11 -2.62
C ASP A 204 21.19 -7.41 -3.97
N ALA A 205 21.96 -7.86 -4.98
CA ALA A 205 21.81 -7.39 -6.35
C ALA A 205 22.18 -8.46 -7.39
N ALA A 206 21.35 -8.54 -8.43
CA ALA A 206 21.55 -9.41 -9.58
C ALA A 206 22.01 -8.59 -10.80
N LEU A 207 23.01 -9.12 -11.50
CA LEU A 207 23.56 -8.58 -12.75
C LEU A 207 23.65 -9.70 -13.77
N GLU A 208 23.76 -9.35 -15.05
CA GLU A 208 24.08 -10.30 -16.09
C GLU A 208 25.50 -10.89 -15.94
N ARG A 209 25.73 -12.04 -16.56
CA ARG A 209 27.00 -12.78 -16.45
C ARG A 209 28.18 -11.97 -17.00
N ASP A 210 28.00 -11.33 -18.14
CA ASP A 210 29.08 -10.70 -18.90
C ASP A 210 29.52 -9.36 -18.28
N ALA A 211 28.65 -8.74 -17.47
CA ALA A 211 29.03 -7.63 -16.60
C ALA A 211 29.99 -8.08 -15.48
N VAL A 212 29.89 -9.31 -14.99
CA VAL A 212 30.80 -9.84 -13.97
C VAL A 212 32.20 -10.09 -14.55
N SER A 213 32.30 -10.47 -15.83
CA SER A 213 33.58 -10.65 -16.53
C SER A 213 34.12 -9.37 -17.20
N HIS A 214 33.45 -8.23 -17.04
CA HIS A 214 33.78 -6.96 -17.70
C HIS A 214 33.74 -7.01 -19.25
N GLU A 215 32.95 -7.92 -19.81
CA GLU A 215 32.77 -8.09 -21.26
C GLU A 215 31.68 -7.16 -21.82
N ALA A 216 30.73 -6.74 -20.99
CA ALA A 216 29.70 -5.75 -21.34
C ALA A 216 30.10 -4.33 -20.97
N GLU A 217 29.88 -3.36 -21.87
CA GLU A 217 30.08 -1.93 -21.57
C GLU A 217 28.91 -1.37 -20.73
N TRP A 218 27.69 -1.77 -21.08
CA TRP A 218 26.42 -1.34 -20.49
C TRP A 218 25.62 -2.56 -20.01
N THR A 219 24.99 -2.45 -18.86
CA THR A 219 24.20 -3.51 -18.23
C THR A 219 23.04 -2.92 -17.45
N ASP A 220 22.13 -3.80 -17.04
CA ASP A 220 21.15 -3.53 -15.99
C ASP A 220 21.61 -4.14 -14.66
N VAL A 221 21.07 -3.62 -13.55
CA VAL A 221 21.19 -4.24 -12.22
C VAL A 221 19.82 -4.28 -11.54
N ILE A 222 19.50 -5.41 -10.94
CA ILE A 222 18.33 -5.56 -10.06
C ILE A 222 18.83 -5.47 -8.62
N VAL A 223 18.40 -4.46 -7.89
CA VAL A 223 18.74 -4.20 -6.48
C VAL A 223 17.57 -4.65 -5.61
N MET A 224 17.85 -5.48 -4.60
CA MET A 224 16.87 -6.04 -3.69
C MET A 224 17.23 -5.64 -2.25
N GLY A 225 16.28 -5.08 -1.51
CA GLY A 225 16.50 -4.80 -0.10
C GLY A 225 15.36 -4.05 0.56
N THR A 226 15.45 -3.91 1.87
CA THR A 226 14.51 -3.11 2.66
C THR A 226 14.59 -1.63 2.27
N LEU A 227 13.51 -0.89 2.49
CA LEU A 227 13.46 0.55 2.22
C LEU A 227 14.58 1.32 2.92
N LEU A 228 14.95 0.92 4.15
CA LEU A 228 16.11 1.47 4.86
C LEU A 228 17.43 1.23 4.11
N GLN A 229 17.64 0.01 3.61
CA GLN A 229 18.87 -0.35 2.87
C GLN A 229 18.96 0.40 1.54
N VAL A 230 17.86 0.47 0.80
CA VAL A 230 17.81 1.17 -0.49
C VAL A 230 18.01 2.68 -0.33
N ARG A 231 17.42 3.31 0.69
CA ARG A 231 17.67 4.73 0.99
C ARG A 231 19.14 4.99 1.34
N ARG A 232 19.72 4.16 2.20
CA ARG A 232 21.16 4.25 2.56
C ARG A 232 22.09 3.97 1.39
N LEU A 233 21.67 3.15 0.42
CA LEU A 233 22.39 2.95 -0.83
C LEU A 233 22.39 4.27 -1.61
N ALA A 234 21.21 4.84 -1.87
CA ALA A 234 21.08 6.10 -2.61
C ALA A 234 21.92 7.22 -1.98
N ASP A 235 21.85 7.41 -0.66
CA ASP A 235 22.64 8.43 0.06
C ASP A 235 24.15 8.25 -0.13
N LYS A 236 24.61 7.00 -0.26
CA LYS A 236 26.04 6.73 -0.48
C LYS A 236 26.47 6.94 -1.91
N LEU A 237 25.62 6.61 -2.88
CA LEU A 237 25.89 6.83 -4.31
C LEU A 237 26.00 8.33 -4.65
N GLU A 238 25.32 9.18 -3.88
CA GLU A 238 25.33 10.64 -4.05
C GLU A 238 26.73 11.27 -3.97
N CYS A 239 27.61 10.69 -3.15
CA CYS A 239 28.98 11.19 -2.95
C CYS A 239 30.02 10.44 -3.81
N GLN A 240 29.62 9.62 -4.77
CA GLN A 240 30.55 8.85 -5.63
C GLN A 240 30.77 9.50 -7.00
N ALA A 241 31.80 9.03 -7.71
CA ALA A 241 32.14 9.51 -9.05
C ALA A 241 31.18 8.96 -10.14
N ARG A 242 31.38 9.41 -11.39
CA ARG A 242 30.57 9.03 -12.58
C ARG A 242 29.10 9.47 -12.47
N ASN A 243 28.17 8.71 -13.02
CA ASN A 243 26.74 9.03 -12.99
C ASN A 243 26.04 8.53 -11.71
N LEU A 244 26.79 8.02 -10.72
CA LEU A 244 26.21 7.54 -9.47
C LEU A 244 25.41 8.60 -8.69
N PRO A 245 25.78 9.90 -8.68
CA PRO A 245 24.92 10.94 -8.11
C PRO A 245 23.58 11.11 -8.86
N LEU A 246 23.58 10.98 -10.19
CA LEU A 246 22.36 10.98 -10.99
C LEU A 246 21.50 9.75 -10.68
N ILE A 247 22.10 8.56 -10.61
CA ILE A 247 21.42 7.31 -10.26
C ILE A 247 20.82 7.40 -8.84
N SER A 248 21.55 7.97 -7.89
CA SER A 248 21.04 8.26 -6.54
C SER A 248 19.76 9.09 -6.58
N LYS A 249 19.78 10.19 -7.34
CA LYS A 249 18.59 11.03 -7.52
C LYS A 249 17.43 10.25 -8.13
N LEU A 250 17.68 9.46 -9.18
CA LEU A 250 16.64 8.64 -9.82
C LEU A 250 16.02 7.61 -8.86
N ILE A 251 16.83 6.97 -8.00
CA ILE A 251 16.34 6.08 -6.96
C ILE A 251 15.43 6.85 -5.98
N LYS A 252 15.89 8.00 -5.48
CA LYS A 252 15.12 8.83 -4.53
C LYS A 252 13.80 9.31 -5.14
N ASP A 253 13.82 9.78 -6.38
CA ASP A 253 12.65 10.25 -7.11
C ASP A 253 11.65 9.11 -7.36
N THR A 254 12.13 7.91 -7.74
CA THR A 254 11.29 6.72 -7.94
C THR A 254 10.58 6.30 -6.65
N LEU A 255 11.31 6.25 -5.53
CA LEU A 255 10.72 5.93 -4.22
C LEU A 255 9.71 6.98 -3.77
N LYS A 256 9.93 8.26 -4.09
CA LYS A 256 8.98 9.34 -3.79
C LYS A 256 7.69 9.18 -4.59
N GLN A 257 7.81 8.93 -5.89
CA GLN A 257 6.68 8.72 -6.81
C GLN A 257 5.79 7.54 -6.40
N GLU A 258 6.37 6.50 -5.80
CA GLU A 258 5.62 5.35 -5.30
C GLU A 258 4.63 5.69 -4.17
N SER A 259 4.96 6.70 -3.37
CA SER A 259 4.11 7.23 -2.28
C SER A 259 3.26 8.44 -2.67
N ASP A 260 3.51 9.02 -3.84
CA ASP A 260 2.88 10.27 -4.28
C ASP A 260 1.51 9.98 -4.92
N VAL A 261 0.44 10.49 -4.28
CA VAL A 261 -0.95 10.25 -4.69
C VAL A 261 -1.23 10.88 -6.05
N GLU A 262 -0.78 12.11 -6.29
CA GLU A 262 -1.00 12.78 -7.56
C GLU A 262 -0.29 12.04 -8.69
N TYR A 263 0.98 11.69 -8.51
CA TYR A 263 1.73 10.92 -9.51
C TYR A 263 1.05 9.60 -9.87
N ARG A 264 0.49 8.89 -8.88
CA ARG A 264 -0.10 7.56 -9.08
C ARG A 264 -1.49 7.58 -9.70
N TYR A 265 -2.34 8.53 -9.32
CA TYR A 265 -3.77 8.48 -9.66
C TYR A 265 -4.24 9.64 -10.51
N MET A 266 -3.45 10.71 -10.65
CA MET A 266 -3.74 11.77 -11.61
C MET A 266 -3.37 11.29 -13.00
N LYS A 267 -4.38 10.96 -13.81
CA LYS A 267 -4.17 10.64 -15.22
C LYS A 267 -3.79 11.93 -15.95
N LYS A 268 -2.64 11.93 -16.63
CA LYS A 268 -2.35 12.94 -17.66
C LYS A 268 -3.31 12.70 -18.81
N THR A 269 -4.24 13.63 -19.00
CA THR A 269 -5.15 13.69 -20.15
C THR A 269 -4.41 13.98 -21.43
#